data_AF-A0A7V3XK45-F1
#
_entry.id   AF-A0A7V3XK45-F1
#
_cell.length_a   1.000
_cell.length_b   1.000
_cell.length_c   1.000
_cell.angle_alpha   90.00
_cell.angle_beta   90.00
_cell.angle_gamma   90.00
#
_symmetry.space_group_name_H-M   'P 1'
#
loop_
_entity.id
_entity.type
_entity.pdbx_description
1 polymer ?
#
loop_
_entity_poly.entity_id
_entity_poly.type
_entity_poly.pdbx_seq_one_letter_code
_entity_poly.pdbx_strand_id
1 'polypeptide(L)'
;MNAFRESQGGGEPRRRPGYAETAEQYQLYRADPQPAEDYPERVDIVTAVTRAPELFEATCSAEPFDSSDFARRGEIFCYLKLDGAEAAGMRFPHRDAVEDAMEAALRRTDSGWLLGGASGLRYSYVDFAVTDLDRAVEALRETLRAGGVPQRTWILFLDAEREDDWIGIWDETPPPPSWHETP
;
A
#
# COMPACT_ATOMS: atom_id res chain seq x y z
N MET A 1 -48.98 34.53 17.03
CA MET A 1 -48.11 34.59 15.85
C MET A 1 -46.67 34.54 16.36
N ASN A 2 -46.14 33.33 16.58
CA ASN A 2 -44.74 33.09 16.97
C ASN A 2 -44.24 31.98 16.06
N ALA A 3 -43.35 32.32 15.13
CA ALA A 3 -42.71 31.38 14.24
C ALA A 3 -41.57 30.70 14.98
N PHE A 4 -41.70 29.39 15.20
CA PHE A 4 -40.57 28.50 15.46
C PHE A 4 -39.65 28.52 14.24
N ARG A 5 -38.37 28.79 14.45
CA ARG A 5 -37.33 28.57 13.45
C ARG A 5 -36.56 27.33 13.89
N GLU A 6 -36.91 26.17 13.34
CA GLU A 6 -36.07 24.99 13.38
C GLU A 6 -34.82 25.28 12.53
N SER A 7 -33.64 25.31 13.15
CA SER A 7 -32.39 25.19 12.40
C SER A 7 -32.08 23.71 12.23
N GLN A 8 -32.46 23.17 11.08
CA GLN A 8 -31.94 21.91 10.56
C GLN A 8 -30.45 22.13 10.21
N GLY A 9 -29.56 21.93 11.17
CA GLY A 9 -28.12 21.81 10.95
C GLY A 9 -27.77 20.36 10.71
N GLY A 10 -28.12 19.84 9.52
CA GLY A 10 -27.66 18.53 9.04
C GLY A 10 -26.17 18.58 8.75
N GLY A 11 -25.34 18.51 9.79
CA GLY A 11 -23.93 18.21 9.64
C GLY A 11 -23.81 16.73 9.30
N GLU A 12 -23.37 16.43 8.09
CA GLU A 12 -22.94 15.09 7.68
C GLU A 12 -22.05 14.51 8.80
N PRO A 13 -22.28 13.26 9.27
CA PRO A 13 -21.49 12.70 10.35
C PRO A 13 -20.02 12.74 9.93
N ARG A 14 -19.20 13.47 10.70
CA ARG A 14 -17.76 13.55 10.45
C ARG A 14 -17.20 12.13 10.40
N ARG A 15 -16.79 11.73 9.19
CA ARG A 15 -16.10 10.47 8.93
C ARG A 15 -14.93 10.34 9.90
N ARG A 16 -14.84 9.19 10.58
CA ARG A 16 -13.68 8.91 11.44
C ARG A 16 -12.45 8.73 10.55
N PRO A 17 -11.29 9.27 10.94
CA PRO A 17 -10.05 9.00 10.24
C PRO A 17 -9.68 7.53 10.41
N GLY A 18 -9.16 6.92 9.34
CA GLY A 18 -8.61 5.59 9.39
C GLY A 18 -7.27 5.52 10.10
N TYR A 19 -6.72 4.31 10.21
CA TYR A 19 -5.44 4.09 10.87
C TYR A 19 -4.31 4.86 10.14
N ALA A 20 -3.55 5.66 10.90
CA ALA A 20 -2.48 6.53 10.43
C ALA A 20 -2.84 7.54 9.30
N GLU A 21 -4.12 7.68 8.91
CA GLU A 21 -4.55 8.58 7.83
C GLU A 21 -4.08 10.03 8.06
N THR A 22 -4.06 10.47 9.32
CA THR A 22 -3.70 11.84 9.73
C THR A 22 -2.35 11.93 10.43
N ALA A 23 -1.53 10.87 10.43
CA ALA A 23 -0.23 10.90 11.07
C ALA A 23 0.76 11.72 10.22
N GLU A 24 1.39 12.73 10.83
CA GLU A 24 2.34 13.64 10.17
C GLU A 24 3.81 13.27 10.47
N GLN A 25 4.04 12.30 11.35
CA GLN A 25 5.38 11.87 11.75
C GLN A 25 5.72 10.54 11.09
N TYR A 26 6.91 10.50 10.49
CA TYR A 26 7.46 9.29 9.90
C TYR A 26 8.56 8.71 10.78
N GLN A 27 8.60 7.39 10.89
CA GLN A 27 9.69 6.64 11.48
C GLN A 27 10.50 5.92 10.39
N LEU A 28 11.83 5.89 10.56
CA LEU A 28 12.77 5.24 9.64
C LEU A 28 13.30 3.95 10.27
N TYR A 29 13.18 2.86 9.52
CA TYR A 29 13.76 1.56 9.83
C TYR A 29 14.89 1.25 8.85
N ARG A 30 15.89 0.48 9.31
CA ARG A 30 16.98 -0.03 8.49
C ARG A 30 17.27 -1.50 8.82
N ALA A 31 17.56 -2.28 7.79
CA ALA A 31 17.97 -3.67 7.90
C ALA A 31 19.13 -3.97 6.93
N ASP A 32 19.74 -5.15 7.09
CA ASP A 32 20.82 -5.64 6.23
C ASP A 32 20.42 -7.02 5.65
N PRO A 33 19.55 -7.03 4.62
CA PRO A 33 19.02 -8.26 4.05
C PRO A 33 20.09 -9.03 3.27
N GLN A 34 19.95 -10.36 3.23
CA GLN A 34 20.89 -11.20 2.50
C GLN A 34 20.67 -11.09 0.98
N PRO A 35 21.72 -10.91 0.16
CA PRO A 35 21.59 -10.91 -1.30
C PRO A 35 21.04 -12.23 -1.86
N ALA A 36 20.11 -12.14 -2.80
CA ALA A 36 19.52 -13.25 -3.54
C ALA A 36 19.20 -12.81 -4.98
N GLU A 37 18.92 -13.76 -5.87
CA GLU A 37 18.54 -13.46 -7.26
C GLU A 37 17.14 -12.85 -7.34
N ASP A 38 16.23 -13.35 -6.50
CA ASP A 38 14.87 -12.84 -6.35
C ASP A 38 14.44 -12.97 -4.89
N TYR A 39 13.36 -12.27 -4.53
CA TYR A 39 12.95 -12.09 -3.15
C TYR A 39 11.46 -12.33 -2.99
N PRO A 40 11.03 -13.34 -2.22
CA PRO A 40 9.64 -13.48 -1.82
C PRO A 40 9.26 -12.37 -0.83
N GLU A 41 7.96 -12.04 -0.79
CA GLU A 41 7.39 -11.07 0.15
C GLU A 41 8.17 -9.74 0.19
N ARG A 42 8.73 -9.38 1.35
CA ARG A 42 9.41 -8.11 1.65
C ARG A 42 10.81 -8.30 2.26
N VAL A 43 11.43 -9.46 2.07
CA VAL A 43 12.66 -9.83 2.81
C VAL A 43 13.93 -9.13 2.32
N ASP A 44 13.85 -8.36 1.24
CA ASP A 44 14.95 -7.57 0.70
C ASP A 44 14.95 -6.12 1.18
N ILE A 45 14.03 -5.72 2.06
CA ILE A 45 13.95 -4.34 2.56
C ILE A 45 15.26 -3.94 3.24
N VAL A 46 15.85 -2.84 2.77
CA VAL A 46 17.04 -2.19 3.36
C VAL A 46 16.62 -1.00 4.21
N THR A 47 15.67 -0.20 3.72
CA THR A 47 15.13 0.97 4.42
C THR A 47 13.63 1.04 4.28
N ALA A 48 12.92 1.39 5.35
CA ALA A 48 11.49 1.66 5.32
C ALA A 48 11.18 2.95 6.07
N VAL A 49 10.24 3.72 5.54
CA VAL A 49 9.74 4.96 6.14
C VAL A 49 8.24 4.84 6.26
N THR A 50 7.70 4.94 7.47
CA THR A 50 6.27 4.71 7.74
C THR A 50 5.72 5.71 8.73
N ARG A 51 4.46 6.11 8.54
CA ARG A 51 3.67 6.86 9.53
C ARG A 51 2.82 5.94 10.43
N ALA A 52 3.00 4.64 10.27
CA ALA A 52 2.27 3.55 10.89
C ALA A 52 3.27 2.56 11.54
N PRO A 53 4.09 3.00 12.51
CA PRO A 53 5.20 2.20 13.04
C PRO A 53 4.72 0.91 13.71
N GLU A 54 3.65 0.93 14.50
CA GLU A 54 3.15 -0.26 15.18
C GLU A 54 2.63 -1.31 14.18
N LEU A 55 1.97 -0.85 13.11
CA LEU A 55 1.53 -1.72 12.01
C LEU A 55 2.73 -2.30 11.27
N PHE A 56 3.70 -1.46 10.90
CA PHE A 56 4.90 -1.91 10.18
C PHE A 56 5.70 -2.93 11.01
N GLU A 57 5.84 -2.71 12.32
CA GLU A 57 6.51 -3.64 13.22
C GLU A 57 5.78 -4.98 13.31
N ALA A 58 4.44 -4.98 13.34
CA ALA A 58 3.66 -6.21 13.28
C ALA A 58 3.91 -7.00 11.98
N THR A 59 4.00 -6.32 10.83
CA THR A 59 4.32 -6.97 9.54
C THR A 59 5.75 -7.53 9.46
N CYS A 60 6.65 -7.08 10.34
CA CYS A 60 8.02 -7.60 10.43
C CYS A 60 8.18 -8.69 11.49
N SER A 61 7.12 -8.98 12.25
CA SER A 61 7.16 -9.98 13.32
C SER A 61 7.03 -11.40 12.77
N ALA A 62 7.30 -12.40 13.61
CA ALA A 62 7.07 -13.80 13.25
C ALA A 62 5.61 -14.24 13.41
N GLU A 63 4.76 -13.38 13.99
CA GLU A 63 3.34 -13.67 14.19
C GLU A 63 2.56 -13.30 12.92
N PRO A 64 1.52 -14.08 12.56
CA PRO A 64 0.62 -13.73 11.47
C PRO A 64 -0.01 -12.36 11.69
N PHE A 65 0.01 -11.51 10.65
CA PHE A 65 -0.63 -10.20 10.70
C PHE A 65 -2.14 -10.31 10.49
N ASP A 66 -2.91 -9.58 11.30
CA ASP A 66 -4.37 -9.46 11.22
C ASP A 66 -4.76 -7.97 11.23
N SER A 67 -5.38 -7.52 10.13
CA SER A 67 -5.85 -6.15 9.95
C SER A 67 -6.84 -5.72 11.01
N SER A 68 -7.59 -6.63 11.63
CA SER A 68 -8.59 -6.30 12.65
C SER A 68 -7.98 -5.68 13.92
N ASP A 69 -6.70 -5.90 14.18
CA ASP A 69 -5.97 -5.25 15.27
C ASP A 69 -5.71 -3.75 15.02
N PHE A 70 -5.76 -3.31 13.76
CA PHE A 70 -5.41 -1.95 13.33
C PHE A 70 -6.57 -1.19 12.69
N ALA A 71 -7.47 -1.90 12.00
CA ALA A 71 -8.55 -1.33 11.22
C ALA A 71 -9.52 -0.54 12.12
N ARG A 72 -9.92 0.64 11.64
CA ARG A 72 -10.89 1.53 12.30
C ARG A 72 -12.20 1.62 11.52
N ARG A 73 -12.19 1.19 10.26
CA ARG A 73 -13.24 1.40 9.26
C ARG A 73 -13.39 0.20 8.32
N GLY A 74 -12.86 -0.95 8.71
CA GLY A 74 -12.80 -2.14 7.86
C GLY A 74 -11.80 -1.99 6.73
N GLU A 75 -10.72 -1.24 6.97
CA GLU A 75 -9.63 -1.13 6.00
C GLU A 75 -8.96 -2.47 5.77
N ILE A 76 -8.54 -2.70 4.53
CA ILE A 76 -7.64 -3.77 4.14
C ILE A 76 -6.25 -3.15 3.98
N PHE A 77 -5.25 -3.72 4.64
CA PHE A 77 -3.87 -3.25 4.53
C PHE A 77 -3.12 -4.02 3.44
N CYS A 78 -2.53 -3.26 2.52
CA CYS A 78 -1.90 -3.76 1.31
C CYS A 78 -0.50 -3.17 1.16
N TYR A 79 0.28 -3.75 0.26
CA TYR A 79 1.50 -3.13 -0.21
C TYR A 79 1.67 -3.33 -1.72
N LEU A 80 2.16 -2.29 -2.39
CA LEU A 80 2.67 -2.38 -3.74
C LEU A 80 4.07 -2.98 -3.67
N LYS A 81 4.38 -3.93 -4.54
CA LYS A 81 5.74 -4.41 -4.79
C LYS A 81 6.08 -4.17 -6.25
N LEU A 82 7.14 -3.41 -6.51
CA LEU A 82 7.57 -3.00 -7.85
C LEU A 82 9.03 -3.42 -8.09
N ASP A 83 9.27 -4.12 -9.19
CA ASP A 83 10.62 -4.56 -9.57
C ASP A 83 11.50 -3.39 -10.04
N GLY A 84 12.42 -2.96 -9.18
CA GLY A 84 13.33 -1.85 -9.47
C GLY A 84 14.35 -2.19 -10.56
N ALA A 85 14.63 -3.48 -10.80
CA ALA A 85 15.56 -3.90 -11.86
C ALA A 85 14.99 -3.64 -13.27
N GLU A 86 13.66 -3.63 -13.41
CA GLU A 86 12.94 -3.41 -14.66
C GLU A 86 12.36 -1.99 -14.78
N ALA A 87 12.65 -1.09 -13.83
CA ALA A 87 12.13 0.27 -13.78
C ALA A 87 12.67 1.22 -14.89
N ALA A 88 13.57 0.74 -15.73
CA ALA A 88 14.14 1.52 -16.83
C ALA A 88 13.05 1.94 -17.83
N GLY A 89 12.83 3.25 -17.98
CA GLY A 89 11.83 3.81 -18.90
C GLY A 89 10.49 4.18 -18.26
N MET A 90 10.35 4.00 -16.94
CA MET A 90 9.23 4.57 -16.19
C MET A 90 9.16 6.09 -16.34
N ARG A 91 7.94 6.64 -16.35
CA ARG A 91 7.73 8.11 -16.28
C ARG A 91 7.96 8.65 -14.88
N PHE A 92 8.02 7.79 -13.88
CA PHE A 92 8.33 8.15 -12.51
C PHE A 92 9.85 8.20 -12.32
N PRO A 93 10.42 9.36 -11.92
CA PRO A 93 11.85 9.50 -11.75
C PRO A 93 12.40 8.70 -10.56
N HIS A 94 11.62 8.58 -9.49
CA HIS A 94 11.99 7.92 -8.22
C HIS A 94 10.74 7.33 -7.55
N ARG A 95 10.92 6.48 -6.51
CA ARG A 95 9.84 5.88 -5.71
C ARG A 95 8.84 6.91 -5.20
N ASP A 96 9.31 8.05 -4.70
CA ASP A 96 8.44 9.11 -4.15
C ASP A 96 7.42 9.62 -5.20
N ALA A 97 7.77 9.60 -6.48
CA ALA A 97 6.82 9.98 -7.54
C ALA A 97 5.73 8.90 -7.79
N VAL A 98 6.04 7.62 -7.52
CA VAL A 98 5.05 6.55 -7.51
C VAL A 98 4.12 6.73 -6.31
N GLU A 99 4.67 7.01 -5.13
CA GLU A 99 3.90 7.30 -3.91
C GLU A 99 2.95 8.49 -4.13
N ASP A 100 3.44 9.61 -4.63
CA ASP A 100 2.62 10.80 -4.92
C ASP A 100 1.46 10.49 -5.88
N ALA A 101 1.73 9.69 -6.92
CA ALA A 101 0.73 9.30 -7.89
C ALA A 101 -0.32 8.35 -7.29
N MET A 102 0.09 7.38 -6.48
CA MET A 102 -0.81 6.49 -5.75
C MET A 102 -1.68 7.25 -4.75
N GLU A 103 -1.08 8.13 -3.94
CA GLU A 103 -1.80 8.96 -2.97
C GLU A 103 -2.84 9.83 -3.69
N ALA A 104 -2.48 10.46 -4.81
CA ALA A 104 -3.41 11.24 -5.62
C ALA A 104 -4.55 10.38 -6.22
N ALA A 105 -4.26 9.14 -6.63
CA ALA A 105 -5.26 8.20 -7.14
C ALA A 105 -6.26 7.80 -6.05
N LEU A 106 -5.76 7.33 -4.90
CA LEU A 106 -6.58 6.89 -3.77
C LEU A 106 -7.42 8.04 -3.19
N ARG A 107 -6.86 9.25 -3.11
CA ARG A 107 -7.61 10.45 -2.69
C ARG A 107 -8.70 10.83 -3.68
N ARG A 108 -8.43 10.75 -4.99
CA ARG A 108 -9.41 11.09 -6.04
C ARG A 108 -10.65 10.19 -5.98
N THR A 109 -10.46 8.92 -5.64
CA THR A 109 -11.54 7.94 -5.50
C THR A 109 -12.02 7.78 -4.07
N ASP A 110 -11.46 8.50 -3.10
CA ASP A 110 -11.75 8.35 -1.69
C ASP A 110 -11.70 6.88 -1.19
N SER A 111 -10.79 6.09 -1.75
CA SER A 111 -10.76 4.64 -1.56
C SER A 111 -9.65 4.17 -0.62
N GLY A 112 -8.74 5.05 -0.20
CA GLY A 112 -7.62 4.68 0.67
C GLY A 112 -6.61 5.81 0.91
N TRP A 113 -5.48 5.45 1.51
CA TRP A 113 -4.34 6.35 1.77
C TRP A 113 -3.04 5.55 1.90
N LEU A 114 -1.89 6.20 1.68
CA LEU A 114 -0.58 5.58 1.90
C LEU A 114 -0.21 5.51 3.38
N LEU A 115 0.60 4.54 3.78
CA LEU A 115 1.12 4.36 5.13
C LEU A 115 2.63 4.60 5.17
N GLY A 116 3.31 4.42 4.04
CA GLY A 116 4.75 4.55 3.95
C GLY A 116 5.27 3.88 2.70
N GLY A 117 6.59 3.77 2.64
CA GLY A 117 7.29 3.10 1.56
C GLY A 117 8.59 2.49 2.04
N ALA A 118 9.07 1.50 1.29
CA ALA A 118 10.35 0.87 1.55
C ALA A 118 11.16 0.70 0.28
N SER A 119 12.47 0.64 0.45
CA SER A 119 13.43 0.33 -0.61
C SER A 119 14.20 -0.90 -0.20
N GLY A 120 14.13 -1.92 -1.05
CA GLY A 120 14.87 -3.15 -0.92
C GLY A 120 16.09 -3.22 -1.86
N LEU A 121 16.74 -4.38 -1.87
CA LEU A 121 17.86 -4.66 -2.76
C LEU A 121 17.44 -4.72 -4.24
N ARG A 122 16.23 -5.20 -4.52
CA ARG A 122 15.65 -5.28 -5.86
C ARG A 122 14.34 -4.50 -5.96
N TYR A 123 13.48 -4.64 -4.97
CA TYR A 123 12.12 -4.13 -5.03
C TYR A 123 11.96 -2.77 -4.36
N SER A 124 11.02 -1.98 -4.86
CA SER A 124 10.46 -0.83 -4.16
C SER A 124 9.06 -1.16 -3.67
N TYR A 125 8.72 -0.66 -2.50
CA TYR A 125 7.46 -0.95 -1.82
C TYR A 125 6.73 0.33 -1.46
N VAL A 126 5.40 0.27 -1.53
CA VAL A 126 4.51 1.31 -1.04
C VAL A 126 3.43 0.66 -0.19
N ASP A 127 3.40 0.93 1.10
CA ASP A 127 2.40 0.40 2.03
C ASP A 127 1.17 1.31 2.01
N PHE A 128 -0.03 0.75 1.95
CA PHE A 128 -1.27 1.53 1.88
C PHE A 128 -2.48 0.79 2.49
N ALA A 129 -3.49 1.55 2.85
CA ALA A 129 -4.76 1.03 3.36
C ALA A 129 -5.89 1.40 2.40
N VAL A 130 -6.83 0.48 2.17
CA VAL A 130 -8.00 0.72 1.33
C VAL A 130 -9.29 0.37 2.06
N THR A 131 -10.35 1.13 1.79
CA THR A 131 -11.70 0.87 2.31
C THR A 131 -12.64 0.26 1.26
N ASP A 132 -12.22 0.29 0.00
CA ASP A 132 -12.90 -0.30 -1.15
C ASP A 132 -11.82 -0.81 -2.10
N LEU A 133 -11.58 -2.13 -2.07
CA LEU A 133 -10.48 -2.76 -2.79
C LEU A 133 -10.64 -2.63 -4.30
N ASP A 134 -11.83 -2.92 -4.83
CA ASP A 134 -12.08 -2.90 -6.27
C ASP A 134 -11.89 -1.48 -6.83
N ARG A 135 -12.46 -0.48 -6.17
CA ARG A 135 -12.34 0.92 -6.58
C ARG A 135 -10.90 1.42 -6.48
N ALA A 136 -10.18 1.03 -5.43
CA ALA A 136 -8.76 1.38 -5.28
C ALA A 136 -7.90 0.73 -6.37
N VAL A 137 -8.10 -0.56 -6.65
CA VAL A 137 -7.36 -1.31 -7.68
C VAL A 137 -7.59 -0.73 -9.06
N GLU A 138 -8.83 -0.35 -9.41
CA GLU A 138 -9.13 0.31 -10.68
C GLU A 138 -8.33 1.61 -10.84
N ALA A 139 -8.38 2.48 -9.84
CA ALA A 139 -7.68 3.77 -9.86
C ALA A 139 -6.15 3.63 -9.89
N LEU A 140 -5.62 2.67 -9.11
CA LEU A 140 -4.19 2.38 -9.07
C LEU A 140 -3.70 1.77 -10.38
N ARG A 141 -4.45 0.84 -10.99
CA ARG A 141 -4.10 0.29 -12.31
C ARG A 141 -4.06 1.38 -13.37
N GLU A 142 -5.07 2.22 -13.47
CA GLU A 142 -5.08 3.34 -14.42
C GLU A 142 -3.83 4.21 -14.25
N THR A 143 -3.56 4.63 -13.01
CA THR A 143 -2.47 5.55 -12.68
C THR A 143 -1.09 4.93 -12.92
N LEU A 144 -0.86 3.72 -12.44
CA LEU A 144 0.44 3.04 -12.53
C LEU A 144 0.73 2.57 -13.96
N ARG A 145 -0.28 2.09 -14.70
CA ARG A 145 -0.13 1.77 -16.13
C ARG A 145 0.22 3.01 -16.95
N ALA A 146 -0.45 4.14 -16.70
CA ALA A 146 -0.13 5.41 -17.37
C ALA A 146 1.30 5.89 -17.06
N GLY A 147 1.80 5.60 -15.86
CA GLY A 147 3.19 5.84 -15.45
C GLY A 147 4.21 4.87 -16.02
N GLY A 148 3.76 3.76 -16.63
CA GLY A 148 4.61 2.76 -17.25
C GLY A 148 5.39 1.92 -16.24
N VAL A 149 4.79 1.56 -15.10
CA VAL A 149 5.44 0.65 -14.14
C VAL A 149 5.78 -0.70 -14.80
N PRO A 150 6.80 -1.43 -14.31
CA PRO A 150 7.19 -2.72 -14.87
C PRO A 150 6.05 -3.75 -14.84
N GLN A 151 6.13 -4.77 -15.69
CA GLN A 151 5.16 -5.88 -15.67
C GLN A 151 5.11 -6.58 -14.32
N ARG A 152 6.28 -6.72 -13.68
CA ARG A 152 6.49 -7.21 -12.32
C ARG A 152 6.16 -6.14 -11.29
N THR A 153 4.88 -5.76 -11.27
CA THR A 153 4.30 -4.86 -10.26
C THR A 153 2.99 -5.47 -9.74
N TRP A 154 2.90 -5.62 -8.42
CA TRP A 154 1.80 -6.30 -7.75
C TRP A 154 1.26 -5.46 -6.61
N ILE A 155 -0.04 -5.62 -6.33
CA ILE A 155 -0.64 -5.32 -5.04
C ILE A 155 -0.75 -6.65 -4.28
N LEU A 156 -0.16 -6.70 -3.10
CA LEU A 156 -0.22 -7.83 -2.18
C LEU A 156 -0.89 -7.38 -0.86
N PHE A 157 -1.28 -8.36 -0.04
CA PHE A 157 -2.00 -8.13 1.20
C PHE A 157 -1.11 -8.37 2.41
N LEU A 158 -1.32 -7.62 3.48
CA LEU A 158 -0.60 -7.83 4.74
C LEU A 158 -1.25 -8.92 5.58
N ASP A 159 -2.56 -9.14 5.45
CA ASP A 159 -3.26 -10.20 6.17
C ASP A 159 -2.74 -11.58 5.81
N ALA A 160 -2.41 -12.37 6.82
CA ALA A 160 -1.95 -13.75 6.62
C ALA A 160 -3.00 -14.62 5.92
N GLU A 161 -4.30 -14.35 6.11
CA GLU A 161 -5.37 -15.08 5.42
C GLU A 161 -5.40 -14.85 3.90
N ARG A 162 -4.64 -13.85 3.42
CA ARG A 162 -4.56 -13.43 2.02
C ARG A 162 -3.12 -13.43 1.50
N GLU A 163 -2.21 -14.15 2.15
CA GLU A 163 -0.79 -14.17 1.79
C GLU A 163 -0.53 -14.72 0.37
N ASP A 164 -1.38 -15.63 -0.09
CA ASP A 164 -1.35 -16.21 -1.44
C ASP A 164 -2.13 -15.38 -2.48
N ASP A 165 -2.93 -14.39 -2.03
CA ASP A 165 -3.67 -13.50 -2.91
C ASP A 165 -2.76 -12.39 -3.43
N TRP A 166 -2.91 -12.07 -4.72
CA TRP A 166 -2.23 -10.91 -5.31
C TRP A 166 -3.02 -10.36 -6.48
N ILE A 167 -2.79 -9.08 -6.77
CA ILE A 167 -3.41 -8.38 -7.90
C ILE A 167 -2.30 -7.80 -8.76
N GLY A 168 -2.21 -8.27 -10.00
CA GLY A 168 -1.30 -7.70 -11.00
C GLY A 168 -1.72 -6.30 -11.44
N ILE A 169 -0.75 -5.41 -11.63
CA ILE A 169 -1.04 -4.11 -12.25
C ILE A 169 -1.36 -4.28 -13.72
N TRP A 170 -0.75 -5.22 -14.43
CA TRP A 170 -1.02 -5.56 -15.83
C TRP A 170 -1.83 -6.84 -15.93
N ASP A 171 -2.48 -7.07 -17.07
CA ASP A 171 -3.27 -8.29 -17.29
C ASP A 171 -2.32 -9.51 -17.46
N GLU A 172 -1.12 -9.27 -17.98
CA GLU A 172 -0.04 -10.24 -18.15
C GLU A 172 1.01 -10.22 -17.02
N THR A 173 0.72 -9.56 -15.89
CA THR A 173 1.63 -9.57 -14.74
C THR A 173 1.89 -11.03 -14.30
N PRO A 174 3.14 -11.50 -14.28
CA PRO A 174 3.46 -12.86 -13.81
C PRO A 174 3.20 -12.97 -12.29
N PRO A 175 3.13 -14.18 -11.72
CA PRO A 175 3.05 -14.35 -10.27
C PRO A 175 4.22 -13.66 -9.54
N PRO A 176 3.99 -13.12 -8.32
CA PRO A 176 5.07 -12.62 -7.48
C PRO A 176 6.02 -13.76 -7.07
N PRO A 177 7.27 -13.45 -6.70
CA PRO A 177 8.16 -14.46 -6.12
C PRO A 177 7.57 -14.99 -4.82
N SER A 178 7.54 -16.31 -4.69
CA SER A 178 7.09 -17.06 -3.51
C SER A 178 8.25 -17.85 -2.91
N TRP A 179 8.10 -18.34 -1.68
CA TRP A 179 9.13 -19.13 -1.01
C TRP A 179 9.45 -20.48 -1.70
N HIS A 180 8.68 -20.89 -2.73
CA HIS A 180 8.87 -22.06 -3.61
C HIS A 180 8.31 -21.75 -5.02
N GLU A 181 8.79 -22.25 -6.17
CA GLU A 181 9.42 -23.53 -6.51
C GLU A 181 10.89 -23.38 -7.00
N THR A 182 11.85 -23.93 -6.25
CA THR A 182 13.05 -24.49 -6.89
C THR A 182 12.61 -25.80 -7.55
N PRO A 183 12.85 -26.02 -8.86
CA PRO A 183 12.64 -27.33 -9.47
C PRO A 183 13.51 -28.42 -8.81
#